data_AF-A0A0M1J6D0-F1
#
_entry.id   AF-A0A0M1J6D0-F1
#
_cell.length_a   1.000
_cell.length_b   1.000
_cell.length_c   1.000
_cell.angle_alpha   90.00
_cell.angle_beta   90.00
_cell.angle_gamma   90.00
#
_symmetry.space_group_name_H-M   'P 1'
#
loop_
_entity.id
_entity.type
_entity.pdbx_description
1 polymer ?
#
loop_
_entity_poly.entity_id
_entity_poly.type
_entity_poly.pdbx_seq_one_letter_code
_entity_poly.pdbx_strand_id
1 'polypeptide(L)'
;EASAYARKIHQIVQYLDICDGNMQEGSFRMDANVSIRPLGEPKLGTRTELKNLNSFRFLEKAIQFEVQRQVDLIESGGQVLQETRLYDPNQNITRPMRTKEEDYDYRYFPDPDLLPLEFDPEFINAAVADLPELPDVRCQRLQTAYKLSEYDADLLTSNRVLADYFEEVATICKNPKLAANWVMGELTAALNRNNLEISSSLVNAQALGELLLRIHDQTISGKIAKTVFDAMWQGKGNADQIIEAQGLHQVTDSNAIAQAVDQVIGSCPTQVEQFRSGKDKVLGFLVGQVMKLTKGQANPKQVNELLRNKLR
;
A
#
# COMPACT_ATOMS: atom_id res chain seq x y z
N GLU A 1 6.29 -18.07 -5.32
CA GLU A 1 5.07 -18.63 -4.68
C GLU A 1 5.16 -18.67 -3.15
N ALA A 2 6.10 -19.41 -2.55
CA ALA A 2 6.21 -19.55 -1.09
C ALA A 2 6.20 -18.22 -0.31
N SER A 3 6.96 -17.21 -0.78
CA SER A 3 6.97 -15.87 -0.19
C SER A 3 5.59 -15.17 -0.27
N ALA A 4 4.87 -15.31 -1.39
CA ALA A 4 3.53 -14.76 -1.55
C ALA A 4 2.52 -15.46 -0.63
N TYR A 5 2.59 -16.79 -0.52
CA TYR A 5 1.78 -17.56 0.44
C TYR A 5 2.01 -17.10 1.88
N ALA A 6 3.28 -17.02 2.31
CA ALA A 6 3.61 -16.61 3.67
C ALA A 6 3.15 -15.17 3.96
N ARG A 7 3.30 -14.25 3.00
CA ARG A 7 2.77 -12.88 3.11
C ARG A 7 1.26 -12.85 3.22
N LYS A 8 0.55 -13.72 2.49
CA LYS A 8 -0.91 -13.77 2.54
C LYS A 8 -1.41 -14.27 3.89
N ILE A 9 -0.80 -15.33 4.42
CA ILE A 9 -1.11 -15.83 5.76
C ILE A 9 -0.83 -14.76 6.81
N HIS A 10 0.33 -14.10 6.72
CA HIS A 10 0.71 -12.98 7.59
C HIS A 10 -0.33 -11.85 7.55
N GLN A 11 -0.75 -11.42 6.37
CA GLN A 11 -1.80 -10.41 6.19
C GLN A 11 -3.13 -10.84 6.84
N ILE A 12 -3.55 -12.10 6.64
CA ILE A 12 -4.81 -12.62 7.20
C ILE A 12 -4.79 -12.60 8.73
N VAL A 13 -3.73 -13.12 9.35
CA VAL A 13 -3.66 -13.19 10.84
C VAL A 13 -3.58 -11.80 11.48
N GLN A 14 -2.92 -10.84 10.81
CA GLN A 14 -2.92 -9.45 11.24
C GLN A 14 -4.30 -8.79 11.08
N TYR A 15 -5.02 -9.07 9.99
CA TYR A 15 -6.38 -8.56 9.77
C TYR A 15 -7.38 -9.06 10.83
N LEU A 16 -7.23 -10.31 11.23
CA LEU A 16 -8.01 -10.93 12.29
C LEU A 16 -7.62 -10.46 13.69
N ASP A 17 -6.55 -9.68 13.83
CA ASP A 17 -6.04 -9.18 15.11
C ASP A 17 -5.67 -10.31 16.10
N ILE A 18 -5.24 -11.46 15.57
CA ILE A 18 -4.82 -12.63 16.37
C ILE A 18 -3.33 -12.56 16.72
N CYS A 19 -2.54 -11.91 15.86
CA CYS A 19 -1.09 -11.82 15.98
C CYS A 19 -0.59 -10.52 15.34
N ASP A 20 0.37 -9.86 15.98
CA ASP A 20 1.03 -8.66 15.43
C ASP A 20 1.88 -8.95 14.18
N GLY A 21 2.20 -10.22 13.90
CA GLY A 21 2.95 -10.65 12.73
C GLY A 21 4.43 -10.22 12.72
N ASN A 22 4.98 -9.71 13.82
CA ASN A 22 6.36 -9.27 13.92
C ASN A 22 7.37 -10.44 13.88
N MET A 23 8.02 -10.59 12.72
CA MET A 23 9.01 -11.65 12.50
C MET A 23 10.33 -11.44 13.26
N GLN A 24 10.66 -10.20 13.65
CA GLN A 24 11.89 -9.91 14.40
C GLN A 24 11.76 -10.30 15.87
N GLU A 25 10.57 -10.09 16.44
CA GLU A 25 10.20 -10.52 17.80
C GLU A 25 9.80 -12.00 17.86
N GLY A 26 9.59 -12.61 16.68
CA GLY A 26 9.35 -14.04 16.52
C GLY A 26 7.92 -14.46 16.83
N SER A 27 6.96 -13.53 16.76
CA SER A 27 5.51 -13.80 16.84
C SER A 27 4.97 -14.48 15.58
N PHE A 28 5.65 -14.28 14.44
CA PHE A 28 5.43 -15.03 13.20
C PHE A 28 6.69 -15.79 12.79
N ARG A 29 6.59 -17.12 12.74
CA ARG A 29 7.69 -18.03 12.38
C ARG A 29 7.30 -18.92 11.23
N MET A 30 8.29 -19.30 10.44
CA MET A 30 8.09 -20.21 9.33
C MET A 30 9.33 -21.08 9.12
N ASP A 31 9.06 -22.34 8.83
CA ASP A 31 10.03 -23.31 8.32
C ASP A 31 9.58 -23.73 6.91
N ALA A 32 10.52 -24.05 6.03
CA ALA A 32 10.21 -24.43 4.65
C ALA A 32 10.64 -25.87 4.37
N ASN A 33 9.80 -26.61 3.65
CA ASN A 33 10.06 -27.98 3.28
C ASN A 33 10.25 -28.06 1.77
N VAL A 34 11.46 -28.42 1.32
CA VAL A 34 11.84 -28.36 -0.09
C VAL A 34 12.21 -29.76 -0.58
N SER A 35 11.64 -30.13 -1.72
CA SER A 35 12.03 -31.31 -2.48
C SER A 35 11.85 -31.03 -3.97
N ILE A 36 12.77 -31.51 -4.79
CA ILE A 36 12.66 -31.46 -6.25
C ILE A 36 12.39 -32.85 -6.82
N ARG A 37 11.82 -32.90 -8.03
CA ARG A 37 11.67 -34.12 -8.81
C ARG A 37 11.85 -33.83 -10.30
N PRO A 38 12.33 -34.81 -11.10
CA PRO A 38 12.34 -34.71 -12.56
C PRO A 38 10.92 -34.51 -13.12
N LEU A 39 10.84 -33.80 -14.25
CA LEU A 39 9.57 -33.59 -14.94
C LEU A 39 8.99 -34.92 -15.43
N GLY A 40 7.72 -35.16 -15.13
CA GLY A 40 7.01 -36.39 -15.50
C GLY A 40 7.10 -37.51 -14.46
N GLU A 41 7.95 -37.38 -13.44
CA GLU A 41 7.96 -38.35 -12.34
C GLU A 41 6.79 -38.09 -11.35
N PRO A 42 6.01 -39.12 -10.98
CA PRO A 42 4.90 -38.95 -10.04
C PRO A 42 5.39 -38.88 -8.58
N LYS A 43 6.54 -39.48 -8.27
CA LYS A 43 7.08 -39.54 -6.91
C LYS A 43 7.81 -38.24 -6.56
N LEU A 44 7.58 -37.74 -5.35
CA LEU A 44 8.38 -36.62 -4.82
C LEU A 44 9.77 -37.13 -4.43
N GLY A 45 10.78 -36.27 -4.55
CA GLY A 45 12.13 -36.57 -4.08
C GLY A 45 12.23 -36.57 -2.55
N THR A 46 13.45 -36.72 -2.04
CA THR A 46 13.72 -36.56 -0.62
C THR A 46 13.52 -35.10 -0.21
N ARG A 47 12.93 -34.89 0.96
CA ARG A 47 12.63 -33.56 1.50
C ARG A 47 13.74 -33.09 2.44
N THR A 48 14.14 -31.84 2.31
CA THR A 48 14.91 -31.12 3.34
C THR A 48 14.05 -30.06 4.02
N GLU A 49 14.26 -29.89 5.32
CA GLU A 49 13.56 -28.90 6.14
C GLU A 49 14.51 -27.73 6.41
N LEU A 50 14.17 -26.53 5.95
CA LEU A 50 14.89 -25.30 6.16
C LEU A 50 14.34 -24.57 7.38
N LYS A 51 15.21 -24.25 8.34
CA LYS A 51 14.90 -23.47 9.54
C LYS A 51 15.60 -22.12 9.55
N ASN A 52 15.21 -21.27 10.51
CA ASN A 52 15.75 -19.91 10.74
C ASN A 52 15.44 -18.94 9.59
N LEU A 53 14.18 -18.93 9.16
CA LEU A 53 13.69 -18.07 8.09
C LEU A 53 12.96 -16.86 8.69
N ASN A 54 13.73 -15.88 9.18
CA ASN A 54 13.17 -14.74 9.93
C ASN A 54 12.68 -13.57 9.05
N SER A 55 12.59 -13.75 7.73
CA SER A 55 11.99 -12.77 6.82
C SER A 55 11.48 -13.43 5.55
N PHE A 56 10.49 -12.85 4.89
CA PHE A 56 9.99 -13.35 3.59
C PHE A 56 11.09 -13.42 2.53
N ARG A 57 12.05 -12.49 2.59
CA ARG A 57 13.24 -12.49 1.72
C ARG A 57 14.16 -13.68 2.01
N PHE A 58 14.33 -14.02 3.29
CA PHE A 58 15.12 -15.19 3.68
C PHE A 58 14.45 -16.50 3.27
N LEU A 59 13.13 -16.61 3.40
CA LEU A 59 12.36 -17.73 2.86
C LEU A 59 12.63 -17.93 1.36
N GLU A 60 12.51 -16.87 0.58
CA GLU A 60 12.74 -16.93 -0.86
C GLU A 60 14.17 -17.36 -1.21
N LYS A 61 15.17 -16.70 -0.62
CA LYS A 61 16.58 -17.00 -0.87
C LYS A 61 16.98 -18.41 -0.43
N ALA A 62 16.48 -18.85 0.72
CA ALA A 62 16.79 -20.17 1.25
C ALA A 62 16.20 -21.27 0.37
N ILE A 63 14.96 -21.11 -0.10
CA ILE A 63 14.34 -22.05 -1.04
C ILE A 63 15.10 -22.06 -2.37
N GLN A 64 15.44 -20.91 -2.94
CA GLN A 64 16.20 -20.84 -4.20
C GLN A 64 17.56 -21.54 -4.08
N PHE A 65 18.30 -21.27 -3.00
CA PHE A 65 19.57 -21.94 -2.74
C PHE A 65 19.40 -23.45 -2.60
N GLU A 66 18.40 -23.90 -1.83
CA GLU A 66 18.18 -25.31 -1.58
C GLU A 66 17.73 -26.07 -2.83
N VAL A 67 16.91 -25.45 -3.67
CA VAL A 67 16.54 -26.01 -4.98
C VAL A 67 17.79 -26.21 -5.83
N GLN A 68 18.64 -25.19 -5.98
CA GLN A 68 19.86 -25.31 -6.78
C GLN A 68 20.80 -26.39 -6.22
N ARG A 69 20.97 -26.44 -4.89
CA ARG A 69 21.77 -27.47 -4.23
C ARG A 69 21.27 -28.88 -4.54
N GLN A 70 19.95 -29.10 -4.46
CA GLN A 70 19.36 -30.41 -4.75
C GLN A 70 19.54 -30.77 -6.23
N VAL A 71 19.40 -29.80 -7.16
CA VAL A 71 19.66 -30.01 -8.59
C VAL A 71 21.10 -30.46 -8.81
N ASP A 72 22.07 -29.67 -8.34
CA ASP A 72 23.50 -29.96 -8.52
C ASP A 72 23.88 -31.33 -7.94
N LEU A 73 23.31 -31.69 -6.78
CA LEU A 73 23.57 -32.96 -6.12
C LEU A 73 22.99 -34.15 -6.90
N ILE A 74 21.79 -34.02 -7.45
CA ILE A 74 21.16 -35.10 -8.24
C ILE A 74 21.85 -35.24 -9.60
N GLU A 75 22.15 -34.14 -10.29
CA GLU A 75 22.81 -34.16 -11.60
C GLU A 75 24.26 -34.67 -11.55
N SER A 76 24.95 -34.47 -10.43
CA SER A 76 26.27 -35.06 -10.17
C SER A 76 26.24 -36.55 -9.76
N GLY A 77 25.06 -37.17 -9.73
CA GLY A 77 24.87 -38.58 -9.37
C GLY A 77 24.80 -38.86 -7.86
N GLY A 78 24.71 -37.81 -7.04
CA GLY A 78 24.50 -37.91 -5.60
C GLY A 78 23.05 -38.16 -5.22
N GLN A 79 22.78 -38.22 -3.92
CA GLN A 79 21.44 -38.41 -3.36
C GLN A 79 21.13 -37.37 -2.30
N VAL A 80 19.95 -36.76 -2.36
CA VAL A 80 19.45 -35.86 -1.32
C VAL A 80 19.08 -36.69 -0.09
N LEU A 81 19.71 -36.37 1.05
CA LEU A 81 19.40 -36.98 2.34
C LEU A 81 18.28 -36.21 3.05
N GLN A 82 17.49 -36.91 3.87
CA GLN A 82 16.50 -36.26 4.71
C GLN A 82 17.18 -35.60 5.91
N GLU A 83 17.22 -34.28 5.91
CA GLU A 83 17.95 -33.51 6.92
C GLU A 83 17.26 -32.19 7.21
N THR A 84 17.49 -31.69 8.42
CA THR A 84 17.15 -30.32 8.80
C THR A 84 18.37 -29.45 8.54
N ARG A 85 18.19 -28.39 7.76
CA ARG A 85 19.22 -27.43 7.37
C ARG A 85 18.89 -26.05 7.94
N LEU A 86 19.92 -25.31 8.31
CA LEU A 86 19.82 -23.94 8.81
C LEU A 86 20.19 -22.97 7.68
N TYR A 87 19.37 -21.95 7.45
CA TYR A 87 19.74 -20.87 6.55
C TYR A 87 20.65 -19.84 7.23
N ASP A 88 21.78 -19.52 6.59
CA ASP A 88 22.69 -18.45 6.99
C ASP A 88 22.49 -17.22 6.09
N PRO A 89 21.90 -16.12 6.59
CA PRO A 89 21.67 -14.93 5.80
C PRO A 89 22.94 -14.14 5.45
N ASN A 90 24.04 -14.32 6.20
CA ASN A 90 25.29 -13.60 5.97
C ASN A 90 26.05 -14.18 4.77
N GLN A 91 26.10 -15.50 4.69
CA GLN A 91 26.78 -16.22 3.60
C GLN A 91 25.82 -16.60 2.47
N ASN A 92 24.51 -16.50 2.69
CA ASN A 92 23.46 -16.92 1.78
C ASN A 92 23.56 -18.40 1.38
N ILE A 93 23.78 -19.27 2.37
CA ILE A 93 23.90 -20.73 2.20
C ILE A 93 22.98 -21.47 3.17
N THR A 94 22.63 -22.72 2.85
CA THR A 94 22.02 -23.67 3.79
C THR A 94 23.10 -24.60 4.35
N ARG A 95 23.16 -24.77 5.67
CA ARG A 95 24.12 -25.65 6.35
C ARG A 95 23.38 -26.84 6.98
N PRO A 96 23.89 -28.09 6.86
CA PRO A 96 23.28 -29.22 7.54
C PRO A 96 23.36 -29.01 9.06
N MET A 97 22.27 -29.25 9.78
CA MET A 97 22.25 -29.17 11.23
C MET A 97 22.17 -30.56 11.85
N ARG A 98 21.25 -31.39 11.35
CA ARG A 98 21.08 -32.79 11.78
C ARG A 98 20.53 -33.63 10.64
N THR A 99 21.08 -34.82 10.46
CA THR A 99 20.50 -35.90 9.67
C THR A 99 19.32 -36.51 10.42
N LYS A 100 18.16 -36.64 9.75
CA LYS A 100 17.02 -37.38 10.30
C LYS A 100 17.27 -38.85 10.00
N GLU A 101 18.11 -39.49 10.81
CA GLU A 101 18.37 -40.93 10.70
C GLU A 101 17.13 -41.76 11.10
N GLU A 102 16.21 -41.19 11.90
CA GLU A 102 14.91 -41.79 12.27
C GLU A 102 13.84 -40.69 12.44
N ASP A 103 12.57 -41.00 12.14
CA ASP A 103 11.43 -40.16 12.54
C ASP A 103 11.35 -40.17 14.07
N TYR A 104 11.40 -39.00 14.70
CA TYR A 104 11.33 -38.91 16.16
C TYR A 104 10.01 -39.49 16.66
N ASP A 105 10.09 -40.49 17.53
CA ASP A 105 8.94 -40.96 18.27
C ASP A 105 8.56 -39.94 19.36
N TYR A 106 7.69 -39.01 18.99
CA TYR A 106 7.12 -38.01 19.91
C TYR A 106 6.19 -38.63 20.96
N ARG A 107 5.82 -39.92 20.83
CA ARG A 107 4.92 -40.64 21.74
C ARG A 107 3.65 -39.86 22.03
N TYR A 108 2.99 -39.35 21.00
CA TYR A 108 1.73 -38.62 21.14
C TYR A 108 0.69 -39.47 21.89
N PHE A 109 0.13 -38.95 22.96
CA PHE A 109 -1.03 -39.51 23.67
C PHE A 109 -1.98 -38.37 24.07
N PRO A 110 -3.29 -38.62 24.22
CA PRO A 110 -4.23 -37.60 24.69
C PRO A 110 -3.84 -37.10 26.08
N ASP A 111 -3.77 -35.78 26.25
CA ASP A 111 -3.47 -35.17 27.55
C ASP A 111 -4.63 -35.46 28.52
N PRO A 112 -4.43 -36.27 29.58
CA PRO A 112 -5.49 -36.64 30.50
C PRO A 112 -5.90 -35.48 31.43
N ASP A 113 -5.07 -34.44 31.54
CA ASP A 113 -5.34 -33.26 32.36
C ASP A 113 -6.27 -32.26 31.65
N LEU A 114 -6.40 -32.37 30.31
CA LEU A 114 -7.26 -31.53 29.49
C LEU A 114 -8.46 -32.31 28.97
N LEU A 115 -9.66 -31.93 29.43
CA LEU A 115 -10.91 -32.47 28.88
C LEU A 115 -11.06 -32.08 27.40
N PRO A 116 -11.69 -32.93 26.57
CA PRO A 116 -12.02 -32.58 25.20
C PRO A 116 -12.84 -31.28 25.13
N LEU A 117 -12.45 -30.39 24.22
CA LEU A 117 -13.19 -29.17 23.90
C LEU A 117 -14.25 -29.49 22.85
N GLU A 118 -15.52 -29.28 23.21
CA GLU A 118 -16.66 -29.38 22.30
C GLU A 118 -17.22 -27.99 22.03
N PHE A 119 -17.35 -27.62 20.75
CA PHE A 119 -17.93 -26.35 20.32
C PHE A 119 -19.30 -26.61 19.70
N ASP A 120 -20.35 -26.00 20.25
CA ASP A 120 -21.68 -26.07 19.66
C ASP A 120 -21.80 -25.17 18.41
N PRO A 121 -22.79 -25.43 17.53
CA PRO A 121 -23.01 -24.61 16.34
C PRO A 121 -23.25 -23.13 16.66
N GLU A 122 -23.89 -22.81 17.78
CA GLU A 122 -24.16 -21.45 18.23
C GLU A 122 -22.85 -20.67 18.48
N PHE A 123 -21.89 -21.27 19.18
CA PHE A 123 -20.57 -20.70 19.43
C PHE A 123 -19.81 -20.44 18.12
N ILE A 124 -19.81 -21.43 17.21
CA ILE A 124 -19.15 -21.30 15.91
C ILE A 124 -19.78 -20.17 15.08
N ASN A 125 -21.11 -20.10 15.03
CA ASN A 125 -21.82 -19.06 14.27
C ASN A 125 -21.55 -17.66 14.85
N ALA A 126 -21.50 -17.53 16.18
CA ALA A 126 -21.13 -16.28 16.84
C ALA A 126 -19.69 -15.86 16.48
N ALA A 127 -18.73 -16.80 16.52
CA ALA A 127 -17.34 -16.53 16.15
C ALA A 127 -17.21 -16.13 14.67
N VAL A 128 -17.93 -16.80 13.76
CA VAL A 128 -17.94 -16.46 12.33
C VAL A 128 -18.56 -15.08 12.09
N ALA A 129 -19.60 -14.70 12.82
CA ALA A 129 -20.25 -13.39 12.70
C ALA A 129 -19.37 -12.24 13.23
N ASP A 130 -18.47 -12.52 14.16
CA ASP A 130 -17.52 -11.54 14.72
C ASP A 130 -16.28 -11.34 13.82
N LEU A 131 -16.04 -12.23 12.84
CA LEU A 131 -14.90 -12.09 11.94
C LEU A 131 -14.99 -10.78 11.13
N PRO A 132 -13.90 -9.99 11.07
CA PRO A 132 -13.85 -8.82 10.20
C PRO A 132 -13.85 -9.24 8.72
N GLU A 133 -14.17 -8.29 7.86
CA GLU A 133 -14.04 -8.48 6.42
C GLU A 133 -12.57 -8.75 6.05
N LEU A 134 -12.31 -9.95 5.50
CA LEU A 134 -10.97 -10.37 5.10
C LEU A 134 -10.43 -9.53 3.94
N PRO A 135 -9.08 -9.43 3.79
CA PRO A 135 -8.44 -8.54 2.81
C PRO A 135 -8.95 -8.70 1.38
N ASP A 136 -9.13 -9.94 0.90
CA ASP A 136 -9.53 -10.19 -0.49
C ASP A 136 -10.99 -9.80 -0.76
N VAL A 137 -11.88 -10.12 0.18
CA VAL A 137 -13.29 -9.73 0.11
C VAL A 137 -13.40 -8.21 0.12
N ARG A 138 -12.64 -7.58 1.04
CA ARG A 138 -12.56 -6.12 1.13
C ARG A 138 -12.01 -5.51 -0.14
N CYS A 139 -10.92 -6.04 -0.70
CA CYS A 139 -10.32 -5.56 -1.94
C CYS A 139 -11.33 -5.59 -3.10
N GLN A 140 -12.05 -6.70 -3.28
CA GLN A 140 -13.11 -6.83 -4.29
C GLN A 140 -14.25 -5.84 -4.05
N ARG A 141 -14.65 -5.62 -2.79
CA ARG A 141 -15.64 -4.62 -2.42
C ARG A 141 -15.17 -3.20 -2.75
N LEU A 142 -13.91 -2.85 -2.45
CA LEU A 142 -13.38 -1.52 -2.79
C LEU A 142 -13.34 -1.30 -4.31
N GLN A 143 -13.01 -2.32 -5.10
CA GLN A 143 -13.04 -2.24 -6.57
C GLN A 143 -14.46 -1.98 -7.08
N THR A 144 -15.46 -2.70 -6.57
CA THR A 144 -16.84 -2.60 -7.04
C THR A 144 -17.57 -1.37 -6.51
N ALA A 145 -17.53 -1.13 -5.19
CA ALA A 145 -18.25 -0.04 -4.53
C ALA A 145 -17.60 1.33 -4.79
N TYR A 146 -16.27 1.40 -4.79
CA TYR A 146 -15.53 2.66 -4.95
C TYR A 146 -14.91 2.85 -6.34
N LYS A 147 -15.10 1.89 -7.26
CA LYS A 147 -14.57 1.93 -8.64
C LYS A 147 -13.06 2.15 -8.69
N LEU A 148 -12.35 1.57 -7.73
CA LEU A 148 -10.90 1.59 -7.68
C LEU A 148 -10.32 0.52 -8.62
N SER A 149 -9.10 0.74 -9.10
CA SER A 149 -8.36 -0.31 -9.79
C SER A 149 -8.00 -1.42 -8.81
N GLU A 150 -7.74 -2.62 -9.32
CA GLU A 150 -7.22 -3.74 -8.54
C GLU A 150 -5.97 -3.34 -7.75
N TYR A 151 -5.04 -2.65 -8.40
CA TYR A 151 -3.82 -2.15 -7.77
C TYR A 151 -4.08 -1.22 -6.58
N ASP A 152 -4.98 -0.24 -6.73
CA ASP A 152 -5.28 0.71 -5.66
C ASP A 152 -5.97 0.01 -4.49
N ALA A 153 -6.90 -0.90 -4.79
CA ALA A 153 -7.64 -1.66 -3.79
C ALA A 153 -6.73 -2.62 -3.01
N ASP A 154 -5.81 -3.31 -3.68
CA ASP A 154 -4.82 -4.21 -3.05
C ASP A 154 -3.90 -3.43 -2.10
N LEU A 155 -3.39 -2.28 -2.52
CA LEU A 155 -2.52 -1.46 -1.68
C LEU A 155 -3.26 -0.91 -0.45
N LEU A 156 -4.50 -0.43 -0.62
CA LEU A 156 -5.31 0.07 0.49
C LEU A 156 -5.72 -1.03 1.48
N THR A 157 -5.84 -2.27 1.00
CA THR A 157 -6.16 -3.45 1.83
C THR A 157 -4.93 -4.23 2.28
N SER A 158 -3.75 -3.65 2.17
CA SER A 158 -2.51 -4.24 2.69
C SER A 158 -2.52 -4.37 4.22
N ASN A 159 -3.17 -3.43 4.91
CA ASN A 159 -3.35 -3.41 6.37
C ASN A 159 -4.78 -2.96 6.70
N ARG A 160 -5.42 -3.63 7.67
CA ARG A 160 -6.78 -3.32 8.12
C ARG A 160 -6.93 -1.86 8.57
N VAL A 161 -5.97 -1.33 9.34
CA VAL A 161 -6.00 0.04 9.84
C VAL A 161 -5.93 1.06 8.71
N LEU A 162 -5.13 0.77 7.66
CA LEU A 162 -5.06 1.62 6.47
C LEU A 162 -6.37 1.59 5.68
N ALA A 163 -6.98 0.41 5.55
CA ALA A 163 -8.26 0.25 4.87
C ALA A 163 -9.39 0.98 5.62
N ASP A 164 -9.43 0.86 6.96
CA ASP A 164 -10.39 1.56 7.82
C ASP A 164 -10.23 3.08 7.69
N TYR A 165 -8.99 3.57 7.76
CA TYR A 165 -8.66 4.98 7.56
C TYR A 165 -9.13 5.48 6.19
N PHE A 166 -8.86 4.72 5.12
CA PHE A 166 -9.28 5.09 3.77
C PHE A 166 -10.80 5.17 3.63
N GLU A 167 -11.55 4.19 4.13
CA GLU A 167 -13.00 4.18 3.98
C GLU A 167 -13.67 5.32 4.73
N GLU A 168 -13.15 5.70 5.90
CA GLU A 168 -13.59 6.88 6.63
C GLU A 168 -13.34 8.16 5.81
N VAL A 169 -12.12 8.35 5.28
CA VAL A 169 -11.77 9.49 4.41
C VAL A 169 -12.67 9.53 3.17
N ALA A 170 -12.86 8.39 2.50
CA ALA A 170 -13.67 8.27 1.28
C ALA A 170 -15.14 8.63 1.54
N THR A 171 -15.67 8.24 2.70
CA THR A 171 -17.03 8.55 3.14
C THR A 171 -17.22 10.06 3.35
N ILE A 172 -16.25 10.71 4.02
CA ILE A 172 -16.34 12.14 4.35
C ILE A 172 -16.19 13.02 3.11
N CYS A 173 -15.16 12.77 2.29
CA CYS A 173 -14.87 13.59 1.12
C CYS A 173 -15.79 13.31 -0.08
N LYS A 174 -16.58 12.21 -0.03
CA LYS A 174 -17.48 11.75 -1.10
C LYS A 174 -16.79 11.53 -2.45
N ASN A 175 -15.48 11.35 -2.45
CA ASN A 175 -14.68 11.12 -3.64
C ASN A 175 -13.63 10.02 -3.37
N PRO A 176 -14.02 8.74 -3.51
CA PRO A 176 -13.16 7.61 -3.17
C PRO A 176 -11.85 7.58 -3.97
N LYS A 177 -11.88 7.98 -5.25
CA LYS A 177 -10.67 8.02 -6.08
C LYS A 177 -9.69 9.09 -5.59
N LEU A 178 -10.19 10.25 -5.17
CA LEU A 178 -9.36 11.28 -4.57
C LEU A 178 -8.79 10.82 -3.23
N ALA A 179 -9.61 10.23 -2.36
CA ALA A 179 -9.18 9.64 -1.09
C ALA A 179 -8.05 8.61 -1.29
N ALA A 180 -8.24 7.66 -2.21
CA ALA A 180 -7.26 6.62 -2.51
C ALA A 180 -5.90 7.23 -2.93
N ASN A 181 -5.92 8.20 -3.85
CA ASN A 181 -4.70 8.87 -4.31
C ASN A 181 -3.98 9.63 -3.18
N TRP A 182 -4.71 10.25 -2.26
CA TRP A 182 -4.13 11.00 -1.14
C TRP A 182 -3.60 10.11 -0.03
N VAL A 183 -4.31 9.03 0.28
CA VAL A 183 -3.89 8.03 1.28
C VAL A 183 -2.62 7.32 0.79
N MET A 184 -2.60 6.82 -0.44
CA MET A 184 -1.44 6.13 -1.00
C MET A 184 -0.27 7.08 -1.35
N GLY A 185 -0.57 8.36 -1.61
CA GLY A 185 0.41 9.38 -1.97
C GLY A 185 0.91 10.18 -0.77
N GLU A 186 0.24 11.30 -0.48
CA GLU A 186 0.70 12.30 0.48
C GLU A 186 0.77 11.77 1.91
N LEU A 187 -0.25 11.03 2.35
CA LEU A 187 -0.28 10.48 3.71
C LEU A 187 0.82 9.44 3.92
N THR A 188 0.92 8.45 3.03
CA THR A 188 1.96 7.42 3.10
C THR A 188 3.37 8.03 3.00
N ALA A 189 3.56 9.06 2.17
CA ALA A 189 4.82 9.79 2.11
C ALA A 189 5.15 10.54 3.41
N ALA A 190 4.16 11.14 4.07
CA ALA A 190 4.33 11.83 5.35
C ALA A 190 4.64 10.85 6.49
N LEU A 191 3.93 9.71 6.55
CA LEU A 191 4.19 8.62 7.49
C LEU A 191 5.62 8.11 7.35
N ASN A 192 6.04 7.79 6.12
CA ASN A 192 7.39 7.32 5.84
C ASN A 192 8.47 8.36 6.21
N ARG A 193 8.24 9.66 5.93
CA ARG A 193 9.18 10.74 6.26
C ARG A 193 9.41 10.86 7.77
N ASN A 194 8.38 10.59 8.58
CA ASN A 194 8.44 10.68 10.03
C ASN A 194 8.65 9.32 10.70
N ASN A 195 8.79 8.24 9.92
CA ASN A 195 8.89 6.86 10.40
C ASN A 195 7.74 6.48 11.36
N LEU A 196 6.52 6.85 10.99
CA LEU A 196 5.30 6.59 11.76
C LEU A 196 4.43 5.56 11.04
N GLU A 197 3.72 4.75 11.82
CA GLU A 197 2.63 3.92 11.33
C GLU A 197 1.33 4.73 11.21
N ILE A 198 0.38 4.22 10.42
CA ILE A 198 -0.93 4.87 10.22
C ILE A 198 -1.70 5.07 11.54
N SER A 199 -1.55 4.15 12.49
CA SER A 199 -2.11 4.23 13.85
C SER A 199 -1.57 5.42 14.65
N SER A 200 -0.37 5.91 14.29
CA SER A 200 0.32 7.04 14.91
C SER A 200 0.28 8.30 14.03
N SER A 201 -0.61 8.36 13.04
CA SER A 201 -0.73 9.51 12.14
C SER A 201 -1.11 10.78 12.90
N LEU A 202 -0.42 11.87 12.61
CA LEU A 202 -0.74 13.20 13.17
C LEU A 202 -1.99 13.82 12.54
N VAL A 203 -2.40 13.32 11.37
CA VAL A 203 -3.63 13.69 10.69
C VAL A 203 -4.55 12.46 10.73
N ASN A 204 -5.67 12.58 11.43
CA ASN A 204 -6.67 11.51 11.46
C ASN A 204 -7.52 11.48 10.18
N ALA A 205 -8.27 10.40 10.00
CA ALA A 205 -9.09 10.18 8.81
C ALA A 205 -10.14 11.29 8.63
N GLN A 206 -10.77 11.72 9.72
CA GLN A 206 -11.72 12.84 9.69
C GLN A 206 -11.09 14.13 9.12
N ALA A 207 -9.95 14.56 9.66
CA ALA A 207 -9.30 15.79 9.25
C ALA A 207 -8.85 15.74 7.78
N LEU A 208 -8.30 14.60 7.33
CA LEU A 208 -7.99 14.43 5.91
C LEU A 208 -9.25 14.42 5.04
N GLY A 209 -10.31 13.75 5.47
CA GLY A 209 -11.60 13.74 4.77
C GLY A 209 -12.17 15.14 4.58
N GLU A 210 -12.12 15.98 5.61
CA GLU A 210 -12.55 17.38 5.58
C GLU A 210 -11.69 18.22 4.61
N LEU A 211 -10.37 18.05 4.63
CA LEU A 211 -9.49 18.71 3.65
C LEU A 211 -9.85 18.33 2.21
N LEU A 212 -10.07 17.03 1.96
CA LEU A 212 -10.41 16.54 0.62
C LEU A 212 -11.82 16.97 0.19
N LEU A 213 -12.73 17.17 1.13
CA LEU A 213 -14.04 17.77 0.86
C LEU A 213 -13.88 19.19 0.29
N ARG A 214 -12.92 19.97 0.78
CA ARG A 214 -12.59 21.32 0.24
C ARG A 214 -11.98 21.30 -1.16
N ILE A 215 -11.40 20.19 -1.57
CA ILE A 215 -10.99 19.98 -2.97
C ILE A 215 -12.21 19.62 -3.81
N HIS A 216 -13.09 18.76 -3.28
CA HIS A 216 -14.28 18.29 -3.98
C HIS A 216 -15.28 19.43 -4.25
N ASP A 217 -15.50 20.32 -3.28
CA ASP A 217 -16.37 21.49 -3.40
C ASP A 217 -15.72 22.67 -4.16
N GLN A 218 -14.46 22.52 -4.60
CA GLN A 218 -13.66 23.52 -5.30
C GLN A 218 -13.33 24.78 -4.49
N THR A 219 -13.39 24.71 -3.14
CA THR A 219 -12.90 25.78 -2.26
C THR A 219 -11.40 25.97 -2.41
N ILE A 220 -10.64 24.89 -2.59
CA ILE A 220 -9.19 24.91 -2.81
C ILE A 220 -8.76 24.03 -3.98
N SER A 221 -7.64 24.39 -4.59
CA SER A 221 -7.00 23.54 -5.59
C SER A 221 -6.21 22.41 -4.92
N GLY A 222 -5.98 21.30 -5.64
CA GLY A 222 -5.14 20.21 -5.13
C GLY A 222 -3.71 20.64 -4.76
N LYS A 223 -3.17 21.69 -5.40
CA LYS A 223 -1.85 22.25 -5.03
C LYS A 223 -1.91 22.95 -3.68
N ILE A 224 -2.95 23.73 -3.45
CA ILE A 224 -3.19 24.42 -2.18
C ILE A 224 -3.43 23.40 -1.06
N ALA A 225 -4.21 22.35 -1.34
CA ALA A 225 -4.46 21.29 -0.38
C ALA A 225 -3.18 20.66 0.17
N LYS A 226 -2.12 20.51 -0.64
CA LYS A 226 -0.83 19.99 -0.15
C LYS A 226 -0.20 20.92 0.89
N THR A 227 -0.29 22.23 0.66
CA THR A 227 0.21 23.24 1.61
C THR A 227 -0.60 23.23 2.90
N VAL A 228 -1.92 23.06 2.80
CA VAL A 228 -2.81 22.92 3.97
C VAL A 228 -2.50 21.63 4.72
N PHE A 229 -2.34 20.50 4.02
CA PHE A 229 -1.98 19.22 4.62
C PHE A 229 -0.64 19.29 5.39
N ASP A 230 0.40 19.88 4.81
CA ASP A 230 1.68 20.07 5.50
C ASP A 230 1.53 20.92 6.78
N ALA A 231 0.65 21.92 6.76
CA ALA A 231 0.36 22.74 7.92
C ALA A 231 -0.45 21.97 8.99
N MET A 232 -1.43 21.15 8.58
CA MET A 232 -2.17 20.26 9.48
C MET A 232 -1.24 19.24 10.14
N TRP A 233 -0.32 18.66 9.37
CA TRP A 233 0.69 17.74 9.88
C TRP A 233 1.61 18.38 10.93
N GLN A 234 1.86 19.69 10.81
CA GLN A 234 2.61 20.48 11.79
C GLN A 234 1.77 20.94 13.01
N GLY A 235 0.50 20.53 13.10
CA GLY A 235 -0.39 20.89 14.19
C GLY A 235 -0.90 22.34 14.15
N LYS A 236 -0.92 22.97 12.97
CA LYS A 236 -1.36 24.39 12.83
C LYS A 236 -2.87 24.59 12.83
N GLY A 237 -3.66 23.55 13.09
CA GLY A 237 -5.12 23.59 13.13
C GLY A 237 -5.78 22.68 12.10
N ASN A 238 -7.10 22.82 11.96
CA ASN A 238 -7.88 22.09 10.95
C ASN A 238 -7.81 22.76 9.57
N ALA A 239 -8.30 22.08 8.54
CA ALA A 239 -8.21 22.54 7.15
C ALA A 239 -8.80 23.94 6.96
N ASP A 240 -10.00 24.19 7.48
CA ASP A 240 -10.72 25.46 7.29
C ASP A 240 -10.01 26.64 7.96
N GLN A 241 -9.54 26.45 9.19
CA GLN A 241 -8.77 27.46 9.92
C GLN A 241 -7.51 27.87 9.15
N ILE A 242 -6.81 26.89 8.57
CA ILE A 242 -5.59 27.13 7.80
C ILE A 242 -5.90 27.85 6.48
N ILE A 243 -6.99 27.46 5.80
CA ILE A 243 -7.42 28.07 4.54
C ILE A 243 -7.76 29.55 4.76
N GLU A 244 -8.53 29.87 5.80
CA GLU A 244 -8.92 31.24 6.13
C GLU A 244 -7.70 32.06 6.57
N ALA A 245 -6.89 31.55 7.50
CA ALA A 245 -5.75 32.28 8.05
C ALA A 245 -4.69 32.63 6.99
N GLN A 246 -4.56 31.80 5.94
CA GLN A 246 -3.60 32.00 4.87
C GLN A 246 -4.22 32.58 3.58
N GLY A 247 -5.54 32.85 3.57
CA GLY A 247 -6.24 33.39 2.40
C GLY A 247 -6.13 32.48 1.17
N LEU A 248 -6.25 31.17 1.38
CA LEU A 248 -5.96 30.15 0.36
C LEU A 248 -7.18 29.76 -0.50
N HIS A 249 -8.26 30.54 -0.47
CA HIS A 249 -9.42 30.28 -1.30
C HIS A 249 -9.07 30.31 -2.79
N GLN A 250 -9.66 29.38 -3.54
CA GLN A 250 -9.53 29.35 -4.98
C GLN A 250 -10.28 30.54 -5.59
N VAL A 251 -9.59 31.31 -6.44
CA VAL A 251 -10.23 32.36 -7.23
C VAL A 251 -10.98 31.70 -8.38
N THR A 252 -12.31 31.80 -8.34
CA THR A 252 -13.24 31.28 -9.35
C THR A 252 -13.89 32.40 -10.17
N ASP A 253 -13.64 33.67 -9.83
CA ASP A 253 -14.14 34.81 -10.60
C ASP A 253 -13.48 34.85 -11.99
N SER A 254 -14.29 34.54 -13.00
CA SER A 254 -13.90 34.53 -14.41
C SER A 254 -13.26 35.85 -14.86
N ASN A 255 -13.66 37.00 -14.30
CA ASN A 255 -13.10 38.29 -14.69
C ASN A 255 -11.66 38.46 -14.18
N ALA A 256 -11.40 38.12 -12.92
CA ALA A 256 -10.05 38.16 -12.35
C ALA A 256 -9.10 37.20 -13.08
N ILE A 257 -9.58 36.01 -13.43
CA ILE A 257 -8.80 35.03 -14.21
C ILE A 257 -8.57 35.55 -15.63
N ALA A 258 -9.57 36.13 -16.29
CA ALA A 258 -9.44 36.65 -17.65
C ALA A 258 -8.39 37.77 -17.74
N GLN A 259 -8.33 38.66 -16.73
CA GLN A 259 -7.31 39.71 -16.64
C GLN A 259 -5.91 39.14 -16.45
N ALA A 260 -5.75 38.15 -15.56
CA ALA A 260 -4.47 37.46 -15.37
C ALA A 260 -4.01 36.76 -16.65
N VAL A 261 -4.94 36.16 -17.40
CA VAL A 261 -4.67 35.54 -18.70
C VAL A 261 -4.22 36.60 -19.72
N ASP A 262 -4.90 37.73 -19.83
CA ASP A 262 -4.51 38.81 -20.76
C ASP A 262 -3.10 39.35 -20.44
N GLN A 263 -2.80 39.52 -19.16
CA GLN A 263 -1.47 39.95 -18.72
C GLN A 263 -0.39 38.94 -19.12
N VAL A 264 -0.66 37.64 -18.96
CA VAL A 264 0.29 36.59 -19.37
C VAL A 264 0.46 36.55 -20.88
N ILE A 265 -0.62 36.65 -21.66
CA ILE A 265 -0.58 36.71 -23.13
C ILE A 265 0.28 37.91 -23.59
N GLY A 266 0.10 39.08 -22.98
CA GLY A 266 0.90 40.27 -23.29
C GLY A 266 2.37 40.16 -22.88
N SER A 267 2.67 39.49 -21.76
CA SER A 267 4.03 39.33 -21.25
C SER A 267 4.85 38.22 -21.94
N CYS A 268 4.19 37.28 -22.64
CA CYS A 268 4.82 36.10 -23.25
C CYS A 268 4.52 35.97 -24.76
N PRO A 269 4.83 37.00 -25.59
CA PRO A 269 4.42 37.03 -27.00
C PRO A 269 5.03 35.87 -27.82
N THR A 270 6.29 35.50 -27.57
CA THR A 270 6.96 34.42 -28.28
C THR A 270 6.29 33.06 -28.07
N GLN A 271 5.85 32.79 -26.83
CA GLN A 271 5.18 31.54 -26.47
C GLN A 271 3.75 31.49 -27.05
N VAL A 272 3.08 32.63 -27.13
CA VAL A 272 1.78 32.78 -27.79
C VAL A 272 1.88 32.46 -29.29
N GLU A 273 2.89 32.99 -29.98
CA GLU A 273 3.13 32.67 -31.40
C GLU A 273 3.47 31.19 -31.61
N GLN A 274 4.30 30.60 -30.73
CA GLN A 274 4.61 29.18 -30.79
C GLN A 274 3.37 28.30 -30.64
N PHE A 275 2.46 28.64 -29.72
CA PHE A 275 1.20 27.93 -29.58
C PHE A 275 0.33 28.05 -30.84
N ARG A 276 0.18 29.26 -31.41
CA ARG A 276 -0.53 29.48 -32.67
C ARG A 276 0.08 28.74 -33.86
N SER A 277 1.39 28.50 -33.85
CA SER A 277 2.10 27.68 -34.86
C SER A 277 1.93 26.16 -34.67
N GLY A 278 1.10 25.71 -33.72
CA GLY A 278 0.79 24.30 -33.48
C GLY A 278 1.63 23.59 -32.41
N LYS A 279 2.43 24.33 -31.61
CA LYS A 279 3.18 23.73 -30.48
C LYS A 279 2.32 23.69 -29.21
N ASP A 280 1.44 22.70 -29.12
CA ASP A 280 0.50 22.53 -27.99
C ASP A 280 1.15 22.45 -26.61
N LYS A 281 2.40 21.94 -26.52
CA LYS A 281 3.14 21.83 -25.25
C LYS A 281 3.38 23.20 -24.56
N VAL A 282 3.38 24.29 -25.33
CA VAL A 282 3.61 25.65 -24.80
C VAL A 282 2.43 26.13 -23.95
N LEU A 283 1.24 25.57 -24.14
CA LEU A 283 0.06 25.89 -23.32
C LEU A 283 0.29 25.58 -21.85
N GLY A 284 0.98 24.47 -21.54
CA GLY A 284 1.32 24.11 -20.15
C GLY A 284 2.20 25.15 -19.46
N PHE A 285 3.12 25.78 -20.21
CA PHE A 285 3.95 26.87 -19.71
C PHE A 285 3.10 28.12 -19.41
N LEU A 286 2.20 28.51 -20.34
CA LEU A 286 1.32 29.66 -20.15
C LEU A 286 0.37 29.47 -18.95
N VAL A 287 -0.21 28.27 -18.80
CA VAL A 287 -0.98 27.90 -17.60
C VAL A 287 -0.11 28.08 -16.35
N GLY A 288 1.13 27.60 -16.36
CA GLY A 288 2.08 27.78 -15.26
C GLY A 288 2.34 29.25 -14.90
N GLN A 289 2.44 30.15 -15.89
CA GLN A 289 2.63 31.59 -15.66
C GLN A 289 1.39 32.24 -15.04
N VAL A 290 0.18 31.89 -15.52
CA VAL A 290 -1.08 32.39 -14.93
C VAL A 290 -1.21 31.89 -13.49
N MET A 291 -0.89 30.62 -13.23
CA MET A 291 -0.84 30.08 -11.87
C MET A 291 0.17 30.82 -10.99
N LYS A 292 1.33 31.20 -11.51
CA LYS A 292 2.34 31.96 -10.76
C LYS A 292 1.83 33.37 -10.40
N LEU A 293 1.22 34.06 -11.36
CA LEU A 293 0.65 35.40 -11.17
C LEU A 293 -0.45 35.40 -10.09
N THR A 294 -1.29 34.37 -10.12
CA THR A 294 -2.42 34.18 -9.19
C THR A 294 -2.02 33.44 -7.91
N LYS A 295 -0.72 33.28 -7.64
CA LYS A 295 -0.17 32.55 -6.48
C LYS A 295 -0.74 31.13 -6.29
N GLY A 296 -1.17 30.50 -7.38
CA GLY A 296 -1.76 29.16 -7.40
C GLY A 296 -3.25 29.11 -7.03
N GLN A 297 -3.90 30.26 -6.87
CA GLN A 297 -5.30 30.37 -6.48
C GLN A 297 -6.26 30.27 -7.66
N ALA A 298 -5.87 30.58 -8.89
CA ALA A 298 -6.80 30.46 -10.01
C ALA A 298 -7.15 29.00 -10.33
N ASN A 299 -8.37 28.76 -10.83
CA ASN A 299 -8.80 27.42 -11.23
C ASN A 299 -8.06 26.91 -12.49
N PRO A 300 -7.26 25.84 -12.40
CA PRO A 300 -6.46 25.36 -13.53
C PRO A 300 -7.28 24.98 -14.76
N LYS A 301 -8.51 24.46 -14.58
CA LYS A 301 -9.39 24.10 -15.70
C LYS A 301 -9.89 25.36 -16.42
N GLN A 302 -10.41 26.32 -15.66
CA GLN A 302 -10.89 27.60 -16.22
C GLN A 302 -9.76 28.37 -16.91
N VAL A 303 -8.55 28.37 -16.34
CA VAL A 303 -7.38 29.02 -16.96
C VAL A 303 -7.02 28.37 -18.30
N ASN A 304 -7.03 27.04 -18.36
CA ASN A 304 -6.75 26.30 -19.59
C ASN A 304 -7.81 26.59 -20.68
N GLU A 305 -9.09 26.58 -20.31
CA GLU A 305 -10.20 26.93 -21.20
C GLU A 305 -10.11 28.37 -21.72
N LEU A 306 -9.87 29.35 -20.83
CA LEU A 306 -9.74 30.76 -21.22
C LEU A 306 -8.53 31.01 -22.12
N LEU A 307 -7.37 30.39 -21.83
CA LEU A 307 -6.20 30.47 -22.71
C LEU A 307 -6.50 29.87 -24.07
N ARG A 308 -7.13 28.69 -24.15
CA ARG A 308 -7.51 28.07 -25.43
C ARG A 308 -8.48 28.93 -26.22
N ASN A 309 -9.45 29.56 -25.55
CA ASN A 309 -10.44 30.41 -26.21
C ASN A 309 -9.83 31.72 -26.73
N LYS A 310 -8.92 32.35 -25.98
CA LYS A 310 -8.27 33.61 -26.39
C LYS A 310 -7.13 33.43 -27.41
N LEU A 311 -6.53 32.25 -27.47
CA LEU A 311 -5.39 31.96 -28.34
C LEU A 311 -5.77 31.22 -29.64
N ARG A 312 -7.02 30.77 -29.76
CA ARG A 312 -7.61 30.31 -31.02
C ARG A 312 -7.68 31.42 -32.05
#